data_AF-A0A9R1WRM3-F1
#
_entry.id   AF-A0A9R1WRM3-F1
#
_cell.length_a   1.000
_cell.length_b   1.000
_cell.length_c   1.000
_cell.angle_alpha   90.00
_cell.angle_beta   90.00
_cell.angle_gamma   90.00
#
_symmetry.space_group_name_H-M   'P 1'
#
loop_
_entity.id
_entity.type
_entity.pdbx_description
1 polymer ?
#
loop_
_entity_poly.entity_id
_entity_poly.type
_entity_poly.pdbx_seq_one_letter_code
_entity_poly.pdbx_strand_id
1 'polypeptide(L)'
;MSSLEAVKNCDEERLKLEAEVERLAAQYVGGGGALDRIYEQLDAMDASTAEKHATEILNGLGFDKQMQAKKIRDFSGEWRMRIALARALFMNPIILLLDEPTNHLVL
;
A
#
# COMPACT_ATOMS: atom_id res chain seq x y z
N MET A 1 0.50 -5.77 -11.27
CA MET A 1 0.76 -4.49 -10.59
C MET A 1 -0.03 -3.37 -11.24
N SER A 2 -1.26 -3.22 -10.75
CA SER A 2 -2.07 -2.02 -10.90
C SER A 2 -1.54 -0.88 -10.02
N SER A 3 -2.10 0.32 -10.15
CA SER A 3 -1.76 1.45 -9.28
C SER A 3 -2.18 1.18 -7.82
N LEU A 4 -3.34 0.56 -7.58
CA LEU A 4 -3.77 0.16 -6.24
C LEU A 4 -2.83 -0.89 -5.62
N GLU A 5 -2.46 -1.91 -6.38
CA GLU A 5 -1.47 -2.91 -5.94
C GLU A 5 -0.11 -2.25 -5.64
N ALA A 6 0.30 -1.24 -6.41
CA ALA A 6 1.56 -0.54 -6.20
C ALA A 6 1.63 0.22 -4.86
N VAL A 7 0.51 0.84 -4.48
CA VAL A 7 0.39 1.61 -3.24
C VAL A 7 0.28 0.66 -2.06
N LYS A 8 -0.63 -0.32 -2.11
CA LYS A 8 -0.78 -1.30 -1.02
C LYS A 8 0.52 -2.04 -0.75
N ASN A 9 1.26 -2.41 -1.79
CA ASN A 9 2.45 -3.26 -1.67
C ASN A 9 3.74 -2.49 -1.35
N CYS A 10 3.69 -1.18 -1.07
CA CYS A 10 4.91 -0.46 -0.67
C CYS A 10 5.27 -0.64 0.81
N ASP A 11 4.33 -1.12 1.63
CA ASP A 11 4.59 -1.54 3.01
C ASP A 11 5.15 -2.97 3.03
N GLU A 12 6.48 -3.06 2.95
CA GLU A 12 7.19 -4.34 2.95
C GLU A 12 7.08 -5.10 4.27
N GLU A 13 6.88 -4.40 5.40
CA GLU A 13 6.79 -5.04 6.71
C GLU A 13 5.45 -5.77 6.84
N ARG A 14 4.34 -5.10 6.50
CA ARG A 14 3.01 -5.74 6.45
C ARG A 14 3.01 -6.96 5.52
N LEU A 15 3.61 -6.84 4.32
CA LEU A 15 3.69 -7.96 3.38
C LEU A 15 4.48 -9.16 3.92
N LYS A 16 5.58 -8.90 4.65
CA LYS A 16 6.37 -9.97 5.29
C LYS A 16 5.56 -10.70 6.36
N LEU A 17 4.81 -9.95 7.18
CA LEU A 17 3.96 -10.52 8.23
C LEU A 17 2.80 -11.34 7.62
N GLU A 18 2.13 -10.83 6.58
CA GLU A 18 1.07 -11.56 5.86
C GLU A 18 1.57 -12.89 5.27
N ALA A 19 2.76 -12.89 4.64
CA ALA A 19 3.36 -14.09 4.09
C ALA A 19 3.76 -15.10 5.18
N GLU A 20 4.19 -14.62 6.36
CA GLU A 20 4.53 -15.49 7.48
C GLU A 20 3.28 -16.11 8.11
N VAL A 21 2.15 -15.37 8.20
CA VAL A 21 0.85 -15.94 8.58
C VAL A 21 0.46 -17.08 7.63
N GLU A 22 0.54 -16.85 6.32
CA GLU A 22 0.18 -17.85 5.31
C GLU A 22 1.05 -19.11 5.44
N ARG A 23 2.37 -18.93 5.65
CA ARG A 23 3.30 -20.04 5.89
C ARG A 23 2.94 -20.82 7.16
N LEU A 24 2.74 -20.15 8.28
CA LEU A 24 2.46 -20.80 9.57
C LEU A 24 1.09 -21.48 9.57
N ALA A 25 0.09 -20.88 8.94
CA ALA A 25 -1.23 -21.48 8.75
C ALA A 25 -1.16 -22.75 7.89
N ALA A 26 -0.35 -22.75 6.83
CA ALA A 26 -0.17 -23.91 5.96
C ALA A 26 0.57 -25.08 6.63
N GLN A 27 1.44 -24.80 7.60
CA GLN A 27 2.25 -25.84 8.24
C GLN A 27 1.50 -26.69 9.29
N TYR A 28 0.24 -26.38 9.65
CA TYR A 28 -0.53 -27.09 10.70
C TYR A 28 0.29 -27.33 11.99
N VAL A 29 1.22 -26.43 12.31
CA VAL A 29 2.01 -26.54 13.53
C VAL A 29 1.24 -25.84 14.64
N GLY A 30 0.72 -26.64 15.57
CA GLY A 30 -0.04 -26.22 16.75
C GLY A 30 0.72 -25.29 17.68
N GLY A 31 0.90 -24.04 17.25
CA GLY A 31 1.53 -22.96 18.00
C GLY A 31 0.72 -21.67 17.84
N GLY A 32 -0.51 -21.65 18.38
CA GLY A 32 -1.38 -20.47 18.35
C GLY A 32 -0.66 -19.19 18.77
N GLY A 33 0.20 -19.26 19.80
CA GLY A 33 0.90 -18.09 20.31
C GLY A 33 1.90 -17.41 19.36
N ALA A 34 2.38 -18.06 18.30
CA ALA A 34 3.21 -17.39 17.29
C ALA A 34 2.33 -16.68 16.24
N LEU A 35 1.24 -17.32 15.81
CA LEU A 35 0.24 -16.73 14.93
C LEU A 35 -0.46 -15.54 15.59
N ASP A 36 -0.84 -15.68 16.86
CA ASP A 36 -1.52 -14.63 17.64
C ASP A 36 -0.67 -13.34 17.69
N ARG A 37 0.64 -13.47 17.93
CA ARG A 37 1.57 -12.31 17.92
C ARG A 37 1.66 -11.62 16.57
N ILE A 38 1.66 -12.39 15.47
CA ILE A 38 1.72 -11.81 14.12
C ILE A 38 0.39 -11.12 13.80
N TYR A 39 -0.74 -11.70 14.20
CA TYR A 39 -2.04 -11.04 14.07
C TYR A 39 -2.12 -9.74 14.90
N GLU A 40 -1.61 -9.72 16.13
CA GLU A 40 -1.51 -8.50 16.94
C GLU A 40 -0.67 -7.42 16.25
N GLN A 41 0.46 -7.80 15.63
CA GLN A 41 1.29 -6.87 14.87
C GLN A 41 0.56 -6.34 13.63
N LEU A 42 -0.10 -7.20 12.86
CA LEU A 42 -0.89 -6.79 11.69
C LEU A 42 -2.06 -5.87 12.06
N ASP A 43 -2.71 -6.10 13.20
CA ASP A 43 -3.78 -5.26 13.70
C ASP A 43 -3.25 -3.88 14.13
N ALA A 44 -2.10 -3.83 14.82
CA ALA A 44 -1.43 -2.58 15.16
C ALA A 44 -0.96 -1.77 13.94
N MET A 45 -0.79 -2.41 12.79
CA MET A 45 -0.48 -1.77 11.50
C MET A 45 -1.73 -1.45 10.67
N ASP A 46 -2.93 -1.63 11.23
CA ASP A 46 -4.21 -1.42 10.53
C ASP A 46 -4.31 -2.20 9.20
N ALA A 47 -3.68 -3.38 9.11
CA ALA A 47 -3.52 -4.12 7.85
C ALA A 47 -4.85 -4.44 7.15
N SER A 48 -5.92 -4.65 7.92
CA SER A 48 -7.28 -4.89 7.42
C SER A 48 -7.87 -3.70 6.65
N THR A 49 -7.41 -2.48 6.94
CA THR A 49 -7.88 -1.24 6.31
C THR A 49 -6.93 -0.71 5.23
N ALA A 50 -5.77 -1.33 5.04
CA ALA A 50 -4.73 -0.92 4.11
C ALA A 50 -5.26 -0.66 2.69
N GLU A 51 -6.14 -1.52 2.18
CA GLU A 51 -6.74 -1.33 0.85
C GLU A 51 -7.64 -0.09 0.78
N LYS A 52 -8.45 0.14 1.81
CA LYS A 52 -9.31 1.32 1.91
C LYS A 52 -8.48 2.60 1.95
N HIS A 53 -7.44 2.64 2.78
CA HIS A 53 -6.50 3.76 2.84
C HIS A 53 -5.81 4.02 1.49
N ALA A 54 -5.31 2.97 0.82
CA ALA A 54 -4.68 3.11 -0.49
C ALA A 54 -5.66 3.69 -1.53
N THR A 55 -6.91 3.22 -1.54
CA THR A 55 -7.97 3.77 -2.40
C THR A 55 -8.30 5.22 -2.08
N GLU A 56 -8.37 5.60 -0.80
CA GLU A 56 -8.65 6.99 -0.38
C GLU A 56 -7.55 7.95 -0.84
N ILE A 57 -6.28 7.58 -0.67
CA ILE A 57 -5.13 8.37 -1.14
C ILE A 57 -5.17 8.51 -2.67
N LEU A 58 -5.40 7.41 -3.39
CA LEU A 58 -5.48 7.42 -4.86
C LEU A 58 -6.66 8.27 -5.36
N ASN A 59 -7.82 8.19 -4.71
CA ASN A 59 -8.96 9.07 -5.03
C ASN A 59 -8.58 10.55 -4.84
N GLY A 60 -7.91 10.90 -3.74
CA GLY A 60 -7.45 12.26 -3.46
C GLY A 60 -6.45 12.81 -4.49
N LEU A 61 -5.71 11.93 -5.17
CA LEU A 61 -4.77 12.27 -6.25
C LEU A 61 -5.39 12.22 -7.66
N GLY A 62 -6.70 11.95 -7.75
CA GLY A 62 -7.47 11.96 -8.99
C GLY A 62 -7.54 10.62 -9.73
N PHE A 63 -7.22 9.49 -9.09
CA PHE A 63 -7.39 8.16 -9.70
C PHE A 63 -8.80 7.64 -9.47
N ASP A 64 -9.58 7.51 -10.54
CA ASP A 64 -10.87 6.82 -10.47
C ASP A 64 -10.71 5.29 -10.30
N LYS A 65 -11.84 4.59 -10.10
CA LYS A 65 -11.84 3.12 -9.91
C LYS A 65 -11.24 2.35 -11.08
N GLN A 66 -11.42 2.82 -12.33
CA GLN A 66 -10.87 2.14 -13.51
C GLN A 66 -9.35 2.34 -13.58
N MET A 67 -8.87 3.54 -13.26
CA MET A 67 -7.45 3.88 -13.17
C MET A 67 -6.77 3.10 -12.04
N GLN A 68 -7.45 2.90 -10.91
CA GLN A 68 -6.94 2.08 -9.81
C GLN A 68 -6.68 0.62 -10.21
N ALA A 69 -7.49 0.08 -11.13
CA ALA A 69 -7.33 -1.27 -11.68
C ALA A 69 -6.33 -1.34 -12.86
N LYS A 70 -5.99 -0.20 -13.47
CA LYS A 70 -5.11 -0.12 -14.64
C LYS A 70 -3.65 -0.41 -14.26
N LYS A 71 -2.90 -1.07 -15.16
CA LYS A 71 -1.48 -1.38 -14.96
C LYS A 71 -0.62 -0.11 -14.96
N ILE A 72 0.36 -0.03 -14.06
CA ILE A 72 1.28 1.14 -13.93
C ILE A 72 1.96 1.49 -15.26
N ARG A 73 2.35 0.47 -16.04
CA ARG A 73 3.03 0.63 -17.33
C ARG A 73 2.20 1.39 -18.37
N ASP A 74 0.88 1.41 -18.22
CA ASP A 74 -0.04 2.03 -19.18
C ASP A 74 -0.38 3.50 -18.79
N PHE A 75 0.27 4.03 -17.75
CA PHE A 75 0.19 5.43 -17.33
C PHE A 75 1.33 6.27 -17.92
N SER A 76 1.04 7.55 -18.18
CA SER A 76 2.05 8.56 -18.56
C SER A 76 3.01 8.85 -17.39
N GLY A 77 4.11 9.56 -17.68
CA GLY A 77 5.10 9.92 -16.66
C GLY A 77 4.52 10.68 -15.47
N GLU A 78 3.61 11.63 -15.72
CA GLU A 78 2.93 12.41 -14.69
C GLU A 78 2.10 11.54 -13.75
N TRP A 79 1.30 10.63 -14.32
CA TRP A 79 0.51 9.69 -13.53
C TRP A 79 1.39 8.72 -12.73
N ARG A 80 2.55 8.32 -13.26
CA ARG A 80 3.53 7.51 -12.51
C ARG A 80 4.14 8.30 -11.35
N MET A 81 4.38 9.60 -11.51
CA MET A 81 4.81 10.47 -10.41
C MET A 81 3.73 10.55 -9.32
N ARG A 82 2.45 10.69 -9.70
CA ARG A 82 1.34 10.65 -8.74
C ARG A 82 1.24 9.31 -8.01
N ILE A 83 1.50 8.19 -8.68
CA ILE A 83 1.57 6.86 -8.02
C ILE A 83 2.74 6.83 -7.03
N ALA A 84 3.89 7.40 -7.36
CA ALA A 84 5.03 7.47 -6.44
C ALA A 84 4.71 8.32 -5.19
N LEU A 85 4.02 9.44 -5.38
CA LEU A 85 3.50 10.25 -4.28
C LEU A 85 2.48 9.48 -3.43
N ALA A 86 1.55 8.76 -4.05
CA ALA A 86 0.57 7.93 -3.35
C ALA A 86 1.24 6.87 -2.46
N ARG A 87 2.30 6.22 -2.96
CA ARG A 87 3.12 5.27 -2.20
C ARG A 87 3.81 5.95 -1.01
N ALA A 88 4.37 7.14 -1.22
CA ALA A 88 5.02 7.88 -0.14
C ALA A 88 4.03 8.31 0.95
N LEU A 89 2.83 8.76 0.58
CA LEU A 89 1.76 9.12 1.53
C LEU A 89 1.24 7.90 2.28
N PHE A 90 1.12 6.76 1.61
CA PHE A 90 0.64 5.51 2.22
C PHE A 90 1.56 5.01 3.34
N MET A 91 2.88 5.20 3.20
CA MET A 91 3.85 4.86 4.24
C MET A 91 3.79 5.76 5.49
N ASN A 92 2.98 6.82 5.47
CA ASN A 92 2.81 7.80 6.54
C ASN A 92 4.15 8.23 7.21
N PRO A 93 5.14 8.71 6.43
CA PRO A 93 6.46 9.05 6.95
C PRO A 93 6.40 10.29 7.86
N ILE A 94 7.27 10.33 8.87
CA ILE A 94 7.42 11.49 9.78
C ILE A 94 7.89 12.74 9.01
N ILE A 95 8.76 12.56 8.01
CA ILE A 95 9.25 13.63 7.14
C ILE A 95 9.12 13.17 5.69
N LEU A 96 8.41 13.96 4.88
CA LEU A 96 8.29 13.79 3.44
C LEU A 96 8.87 15.02 2.73
N LEU A 97 9.96 14.84 2.00
CA LEU A 97 10.56 15.90 1.18
C LEU A 97 10.09 15.74 -0.26
N LEU A 98 9.43 16.76 -0.80
CA LEU A 98 8.94 16.82 -2.16
C LEU A 98 9.63 17.98 -2.87
N ASP A 99 10.32 17.69 -3.97
CA ASP A 99 10.89 18.72 -4.84
C ASP A 99 9.85 19.04 -5.94
N GLU A 100 9.37 20.28 -5.96
CA GLU A 100 8.30 20.79 -6.84
C GLU A 100 7.08 19.87 -7.09
N PRO A 101 6.34 19.44 -6.04
CA PRO A 101 5.24 18.47 -6.21
C PRO A 101 4.08 19.00 -7.05
N THR A 102 3.89 20.32 -7.12
CA THR A 102 2.73 20.95 -7.79
C THR A 102 2.90 21.13 -9.29
N ASN A 103 4.11 21.03 -9.85
CA ASN A 103 4.37 21.35 -11.26
C ASN A 103 3.71 20.33 -12.24
N HIS A 104 3.32 19.15 -11.73
CA HIS A 104 2.62 18.08 -12.47
C HIS A 104 1.23 17.73 -11.89
N LEU A 105 0.79 18.47 -10.87
CA LEU A 105 -0.52 18.39 -10.25
C LEU A 105 -1.31 19.64 -10.66
N VAL A 106 -1.74 19.73 -11.92
CA VAL A 106 -2.71 20.77 -12.28
C VAL A 106 -4.03 20.48 -11.57
N LEU A 107 -4.46 21.46 -10.77
CA LEU A 107 -5.75 21.57 -10.06
C LEU A 107 -6.93 21.59 -11.03
#